data_AF-A0A1X1UED0-F1
#
_entry.id   AF-A0A1X1UED0-F1
#
_cell.length_a   1.000
_cell.length_b   1.000
_cell.length_c   1.000
_cell.angle_alpha   90.00
_cell.angle_beta   90.00
_cell.angle_gamma   90.00
#
_symmetry.space_group_name_H-M   'P 1'
#
loop_
_entity.id
_entity.type
_entity.pdbx_description
1 polymer ?
#
loop_
_entity_poly.entity_id
_entity_poly.type
_entity_poly.pdbx_seq_one_letter_code
_entity_poly.pdbx_strand_id
1 'polypeptide(L)' 'MTVGTGIAVADDDAYLAQIKKIGLTGDPTGLIQLGHLICADRAAGETPDQLAQVVQSKNPGISLSDATGVVSAAESNYCA' A
#
# COMPACT_ATOMS: atom_id res chain seq x y z
N MET A 1 26.67 8.07 1.44
CA MET A 1 25.90 7.78 2.67
C MET A 1 25.21 6.46 2.45
N THR A 2 25.66 5.41 3.13
CA THR A 2 25.08 4.07 3.00
C THR A 2 23.91 3.97 3.97
N VAL A 3 22.70 4.23 3.48
CA VAL A 3 21.46 3.97 4.24
C VAL A 3 21.24 2.46 4.27
N GLY A 4 21.84 1.81 5.27
CA GLY A 4 21.69 0.39 5.53
C GLY A 4 20.31 0.08 6.12
N THR A 5 19.41 -0.41 5.26
CA THR A 5 18.54 -1.60 5.47
C THR A 5 17.72 -1.77 6.76
N GLY A 6 17.48 -0.73 7.56
CA GLY A 6 16.46 -0.74 8.63
C GLY A 6 15.06 -0.29 8.19
N ILE A 7 14.94 0.18 6.95
CA ILE A 7 13.77 0.96 6.47
C ILE A 7 12.62 0.04 6.03
N ALA A 8 12.91 -1.09 5.35
CA ALA A 8 11.86 -1.97 4.83
C ALA A 8 10.85 -2.43 5.90
N VAL A 9 11.33 -2.95 7.03
CA VAL A 9 10.45 -3.45 8.11
C VAL A 9 9.70 -2.34 8.82
N ALA A 10 10.33 -1.18 9.03
CA ALA A 10 9.69 -0.04 9.67
C ALA A 10 8.57 0.53 8.80
N ASP A 11 8.77 0.56 7.48
CA ASP A 11 7.76 1.01 6.52
C ASP A 11 6.63 0.01 6.33
N ASP A 12 6.91 -1.29 6.42
CA ASP A 12 5.92 -2.35 6.41
C ASP A 12 4.94 -2.22 7.59
N ASP A 13 5.47 -2.11 8.80
CA ASP A 13 4.65 -1.97 10.02
C ASP A 13 3.84 -0.66 10.02
N ALA A 14 4.44 0.45 9.57
CA ALA A 14 3.75 1.73 9.47
C ALA A 14 2.63 1.71 8.43
N TYR A 15 2.86 1.07 7.27
CA TYR A 15 1.84 0.86 6.25
C TYR A 15 0.70 -0.03 6.76
N LEU A 16 1.04 -1.19 7.36
CA LEU A 16 0.06 -2.10 7.96
C LEU A 16 -0.79 -1.40 9.04
N ALA A 17 -0.18 -0.54 9.86
CA ALA A 17 -0.90 0.24 10.86
C ALA A 17 -1.85 1.28 10.24
N GLN A 18 -1.48 1.89 9.11
CA GLN A 18 -2.33 2.84 8.39
C GLN A 18 -3.54 2.15 7.75
N ILE A 19 -3.31 1.10 6.97
CA ILE A 19 -4.39 0.39 6.27
C ILE A 19 -5.35 -0.32 7.24
N LYS A 20 -4.85 -0.74 8.41
CA LYS A 20 -5.69 -1.31 9.47
C LYS A 20 -6.67 -0.28 10.05
N LYS A 21 -6.31 1.02 10.10
CA LYS A 21 -7.24 2.09 10.51
C LYS A 21 -8.34 2.33 9.49
N ILE A 22 -8.07 2.03 8.22
CA ILE A 22 -9.01 2.10 7.11
C ILE A 22 -9.98 0.88 7.12
N GLY A 23 -9.66 -0.16 7.90
CA GLY A 23 -10.44 -1.40 7.97
C GLY A 23 -9.93 -2.49 7.05
N LEU A 24 -8.85 -2.24 6.30
CA LEU A 24 -8.16 -3.25 5.53
C LEU A 24 -7.36 -4.14 6.49
N THR A 25 -7.86 -5.36 6.70
CA THR A 25 -7.23 -6.35 7.57
C THR A 25 -7.15 -7.67 6.83
N GLY A 26 -6.05 -8.40 7.03
CA GLY A 26 -5.77 -9.61 6.27
C GLY A 26 -4.35 -10.09 6.52
N ASP A 27 -3.85 -10.91 5.59
CA ASP A 27 -2.49 -11.41 5.64
C ASP A 27 -1.48 -10.26 5.43
N PRO A 28 -0.59 -9.99 6.41
CA PRO A 28 0.33 -8.85 6.33
C PRO A 28 1.29 -8.98 5.15
N THR A 29 1.71 -10.19 4.76
CA THR A 29 2.60 -10.39 3.61
C THR A 29 1.90 -10.02 2.30
N GLY A 30 0.64 -10.43 2.13
CA GLY A 30 -0.17 -10.02 0.97
C GLY A 30 -0.40 -8.51 0.90
N LEU A 31 -0.64 -7.87 2.05
CA LEU A 31 -0.85 -6.43 2.14
C LEU A 31 0.43 -5.64 1.84
N ILE A 32 1.57 -6.05 2.39
CA ILE A 32 2.88 -5.45 2.09
C ILE A 32 3.18 -5.57 0.59
N GLN A 33 3.00 -6.76 0.03
CA GLN A 33 3.25 -7.00 -1.40
C GLN A 33 2.36 -6.15 -2.30
N LEU A 34 1.11 -5.90 -1.88
CA LEU A 34 0.21 -4.95 -2.53
C LEU A 34 0.76 -3.52 -2.49
N GLY A 35 1.28 -3.08 -1.35
CA GLY A 35 1.90 -1.75 -1.18
C GLY A 35 3.10 -1.53 -2.12
N HIS A 36 3.97 -2.54 -2.23
CA HIS A 36 5.08 -2.51 -3.18
C HIS A 36 4.62 -2.49 -4.65
N LEU A 37 3.59 -3.28 -4.99
CA LEU A 37 3.00 -3.29 -6.34
C LEU A 37 2.45 -1.91 -6.72
N ILE A 38 1.64 -1.30 -5.84
CA ILE A 38 1.11 0.05 -6.02
C ILE A 38 2.24 1.01 -6.36
N CYS A 39 3.38 0.89 -5.70
CA CYS A 39 4.49 1.76 -5.97
C CYS A 39 5.18 1.54 -7.33
N ALA A 40 5.39 0.27 -7.68
CA ALA A 40 5.93 -0.10 -8.98
C ALA A 40 5.03 0.38 -10.12
N ASP A 41 3.72 0.20 -9.97
CA ASP A 41 2.71 0.61 -10.94
C ASP A 41 2.64 2.14 -11.06
N ARG A 42 2.77 2.86 -9.93
CA ARG A 42 2.87 4.33 -9.92
C ARG A 42 4.08 4.82 -10.69
N ALA A 43 5.23 4.18 -10.48
CA ALA A 43 6.46 4.47 -11.21
C ALA A 43 6.34 4.12 -12.70
N ALA A 44 5.49 3.16 -13.06
CA ALA A 44 5.13 2.85 -14.45
C ALA A 44 4.15 3.85 -15.08
N GLY A 45 3.53 4.73 -14.28
CA GLY A 45 2.61 5.77 -14.73
C GLY A 45 1.13 5.46 -14.50
N GLU A 46 0.80 4.43 -13.72
CA GLU A 46 -0.58 4.14 -13.34
C GLU A 46 -1.18 5.22 -12.43
N THR A 47 -2.49 5.42 -12.56
CA THR A 47 -3.22 6.41 -11.77
C THR A 47 -3.65 5.84 -10.42
N PRO A 48 -3.76 6.67 -9.37
CA PRO A 48 -4.24 6.24 -8.06
C PRO A 48 -5.58 5.52 -8.10
N ASP A 49 -6.50 5.96 -8.96
CA ASP A 49 -7.80 5.33 -9.13
C ASP A 49 -7.70 3.91 -9.69
N GLN A 50 -6.81 3.65 -10.65
CA GLN A 50 -6.60 2.30 -11.19
C GLN A 50 -6.04 1.38 -10.10
N LEU A 51 -5.08 1.87 -9.32
CA LEU A 51 -4.50 1.13 -8.21
C LEU A 51 -5.52 0.88 -7.10
N ALA A 52 -6.38 1.85 -6.80
CA ALA A 52 -7.46 1.70 -5.84
C ALA A 52 -8.46 0.62 -6.31
N GLN A 53 -8.77 0.57 -7.61
CA GLN A 53 -9.61 -0.49 -8.17
C GLN A 53 -8.94 -1.87 -8.04
N VAL A 54 -7.63 -2.00 -8.27
CA VAL A 54 -6.89 -3.25 -8.08
C VAL A 54 -6.90 -3.68 -6.61
N VAL A 55 -6.67 -2.75 -5.69
CA VAL A 55 -6.71 -2.96 -4.24
C VAL A 55 -8.09 -3.42 -3.79
N GLN A 56 -9.15 -2.75 -4.23
CA GLN A 56 -10.53 -3.10 -3.95
C GLN A 56 -10.89 -4.48 -4.54
N SER A 57 -10.44 -4.77 -5.76
CA SER A 57 -10.69 -6.06 -6.41
C SER A 57 -10.08 -7.24 -5.64
N LYS A 58 -8.88 -7.03 -5.07
CA LYS A 58 -8.24 -8.01 -4.17
C LYS A 58 -8.87 -8.05 -2.78
N ASN A 59 -9.48 -6.95 -2.35
CA ASN A 59 -10.08 -6.79 -1.03
C ASN A 59 -11.53 -6.30 -1.16
N PRO A 60 -12.45 -7.17 -1.58
CA PRO A 60 -13.85 -6.78 -1.82
C PRO A 60 -14.59 -6.34 -0.54
N GLY A 61 -13.97 -6.51 0.64
CA GLY A 61 -14.51 -6.07 1.93
C GLY A 61 -14.32 -4.58 2.24
N ILE A 62 -13.56 -3.84 1.43
CA ILE A 62 -13.35 -2.40 1.62
C ILE A 62 -13.97 -1.56 0.49
N SER A 63 -14.29 -0.31 0.78
CA SER A 63 -14.84 0.61 -0.21
C SER A 63 -13.75 1.12 -1.15
N LEU A 64 -14.13 1.67 -2.31
CA LEU A 64 -13.15 2.26 -3.23
C LEU A 64 -12.42 3.46 -2.59
N SER A 65 -13.11 4.27 -1.77
CA SER A 65 -12.48 5.34 -0.98
C SER A 65 -11.43 4.83 0.01
N ASP A 66 -11.71 3.69 0.64
CA ASP A 66 -10.76 3.01 1.55
C ASP A 66 -9.55 2.53 0.76
N ALA A 67 -9.78 1.95 -0.43
CA ALA A 67 -8.72 1.50 -1.31
C ALA A 67 -7.84 2.67 -1.80
N THR A 68 -8.41 3.84 -2.10
CA THR A 68 -7.65 5.05 -2.41
C THR A 68 -6.79 5.50 -1.21
N GLY A 69 -7.32 5.40 0.01
CA GLY A 69 -6.54 5.66 1.22
C GLY A 69 -5.34 4.71 1.39
N VAL A 70 -5.54 3.43 1.04
CA VAL A 70 -4.47 2.41 1.04
C VAL A 70 -3.38 2.74 0.01
N VAL A 71 -3.78 3.15 -1.20
CA VAL A 71 -2.85 3.59 -2.26
C VAL A 71 -2.04 4.79 -1.79
N SER A 72 -2.68 5.79 -1.19
CA SER A 72 -1.98 6.97 -0.66
C SER A 72 -0.99 6.63 0.47
N ALA A 73 -1.34 5.66 1.32
CA ALA A 73 -0.46 5.17 2.38
C ALA A 73 0.74 4.41 1.79
N ALA A 74 0.50 3.55 0.79
CA ALA A 74 1.54 2.82 0.09
C ALA A 74 2.52 3.77 -0.62
N GLU A 75 2.03 4.82 -1.28
CA GLU A 75 2.90 5.82 -1.90
C GLU A 75 3.76 6.55 -0.87
N SER A 76 3.19 6.92 0.28
CA SER A 76 3.92 7.66 1.31
C SER A 76 4.99 6.83 2.02
N ASN A 77 4.80 5.51 2.11
CA ASN A 77 5.72 4.59 2.77
C ASN A 77 6.71 3.91 1.81
N TYR A 78 6.27 3.56 0.60
CA TYR A 78 7.07 2.78 -0.36
C TYR A 78 7.53 3.56 -1.59
N CYS A 79 6.89 4.68 -1.96
CA CYS A 79 7.28 5.50 -3.12
C CYS A 79 8.08 6.77 -2.78
N ALA A 80 8.66 6.82 -1.60
CA ALA A 80 9.55 7.90 -1.19
C ALA A 80 10.89 7.88 -1.94
#